data_AF-A0A1Q8SZA0-F1
#
_entry.id   AF-A0A1Q8SZA0-F1
#
_cell.length_a   1.000
_cell.length_b   1.000
_cell.length_c   1.000
_cell.angle_alpha   90.00
_cell.angle_beta   90.00
_cell.angle_gamma   90.00
#
_symmetry.space_group_name_H-M   'P 1'
#
loop_
_entity.id
_entity.type
_entity.pdbx_description
1 polymer ?
#
loop_
_entity_poly.entity_id
_entity_poly.type
_entity_poly.pdbx_seq_one_letter_code
_entity_poly.pdbx_strand_id
1 'polypeptide(L)'
;MTDDRQRPVDPGEPEQDPRSEAPVDSDTGGTLRREPSFSHHDEPAEPDPDDSQRQGRSDDEPDYIPYVESRRRWSPLRLTLLGLGVLAVLGVIYFVLFAGSEPKGPTLESRLQSQQQVIDQLRVRIEELQSGQDERRSQAEGNSNRLGEIASRLDDLEARRQTSPLQALPEHVQALSDRVDELSSSVDVRFSATQEKEQSLEASIEEVRKLRASQKTAAQQSQPSRQRQTRRAPEPPSPPFSVSGVELRGGRSYLAVASGNAGRLSDLRLVGEGQNIGSWHLSSIDGHSAAFTIDGQTVVVPVP
;
A
#
# COMPACT_ATOMS: atom_id res chain seq x y z
N MET A 1 39.69 -4.55 15.87
CA MET A 1 38.71 -4.47 16.97
C MET A 1 38.11 -3.08 16.95
N THR A 2 36.79 -2.86 16.95
CA THR A 2 35.60 -3.73 16.77
C THR A 2 34.47 -2.72 16.57
N ASP A 3 33.93 -2.54 15.35
CA ASP A 3 32.66 -3.16 14.91
C ASP A 3 31.70 -3.46 16.08
N ASP A 4 30.67 -2.62 16.22
CA ASP A 4 29.56 -2.83 17.16
C ASP A 4 28.23 -2.75 16.40
N ARG A 5 27.62 -3.91 16.19
CA ARG A 5 26.39 -4.09 15.41
C ARG A 5 25.17 -3.91 16.29
N GLN A 6 24.46 -2.79 16.11
CA GLN A 6 23.12 -2.65 16.65
C GLN A 6 22.13 -3.52 15.85
N ARG A 7 21.62 -4.57 16.48
CA ARG A 7 20.49 -5.37 15.99
C ARG A 7 19.18 -4.58 16.14
N PRO A 8 18.22 -4.68 15.21
CA PRO A 8 16.85 -4.27 15.46
C PRO A 8 16.20 -5.18 16.51
N VAL A 9 15.35 -4.61 17.35
CA VAL A 9 14.42 -5.36 18.22
C VAL A 9 13.12 -5.58 17.43
N ASP A 10 12.63 -6.81 17.48
CA ASP A 10 11.43 -7.28 16.78
C ASP A 10 10.20 -7.18 17.70
N PRO A 11 9.17 -6.35 17.38
CA PRO A 11 7.89 -6.35 18.07
C PRO A 11 6.93 -7.33 17.38
N GLY A 12 6.67 -8.47 18.04
CA GLY A 12 5.96 -9.61 17.46
C GLY A 12 4.52 -9.38 17.01
N GLU A 13 4.06 -10.29 16.15
CA GLU A 13 2.71 -10.36 15.60
C GLU A 13 1.63 -10.53 16.68
N PRO A 14 0.45 -9.87 16.54
CA PRO A 14 -0.78 -10.32 17.19
C PRO A 14 -1.42 -11.46 16.39
N GLU A 15 -1.84 -12.51 17.11
CA GLU A 15 -2.51 -13.69 16.55
C GLU A 15 -3.79 -13.37 15.75
N GLN A 16 -4.03 -14.18 14.72
CA GLN A 16 -5.32 -14.25 14.02
C GLN A 16 -6.19 -15.32 14.70
N ASP A 17 -7.42 -14.98 15.09
CA ASP A 17 -8.46 -15.94 15.50
C ASP A 17 -9.67 -15.82 14.54
N PRO A 18 -10.09 -16.88 13.84
CA PRO A 18 -11.07 -16.77 12.76
C PRO A 18 -12.51 -17.06 13.22
N ARG A 19 -13.44 -16.13 12.98
CA ARG A 19 -14.88 -16.40 12.98
C ARG A 19 -15.65 -15.67 11.86
N SER A 20 -16.04 -16.45 10.85
CA SER A 20 -17.36 -16.32 10.18
C SER A 20 -18.49 -16.41 11.23
N GLU A 21 -19.75 -16.00 11.08
CA GLU A 21 -20.61 -15.55 9.96
C GLU A 21 -21.81 -14.80 10.62
N ALA A 22 -22.81 -14.14 9.99
CA ALA A 22 -23.29 -13.99 8.60
C ALA A 22 -24.01 -12.61 8.46
N PRO A 23 -24.68 -12.23 7.34
CA PRO A 23 -25.25 -10.88 7.16
C PRO A 23 -26.66 -10.70 7.76
N VAL A 24 -27.05 -9.43 7.99
CA VAL A 24 -28.40 -9.04 8.42
C VAL A 24 -29.14 -8.38 7.25
N ASP A 25 -30.24 -9.00 6.82
CA ASP A 25 -31.19 -8.40 5.88
C ASP A 25 -31.95 -7.22 6.50
N SER A 26 -32.11 -6.15 5.73
CA SER A 26 -32.93 -4.99 6.10
C SER A 26 -34.19 -4.94 5.24
N ASP A 27 -35.29 -5.54 5.71
CA ASP A 27 -36.62 -5.38 5.10
C ASP A 27 -37.43 -4.32 5.85
N THR A 28 -38.15 -3.47 5.11
CA THR A 28 -38.83 -2.26 5.61
C THR A 28 -40.33 -2.33 5.33
N GLY A 29 -41.07 -3.09 6.16
CA GLY A 29 -42.52 -3.23 6.08
C GLY A 29 -43.24 -2.44 7.18
N GLY A 30 -44.00 -1.41 6.82
CA GLY A 30 -44.74 -0.58 7.77
C GLY A 30 -46.14 -1.11 8.13
N THR A 31 -46.67 -0.71 9.28
CA THR A 31 -48.08 -0.93 9.68
C THR A 31 -48.71 0.32 10.29
N LEU A 32 -49.87 0.72 9.76
CA LEU A 32 -50.66 1.85 10.24
C LEU A 32 -51.12 1.65 11.70
N ARG A 33 -51.03 2.70 12.52
CA ARG A 33 -51.72 2.79 13.81
C ARG A 33 -53.07 3.49 13.60
N ARG A 34 -54.17 2.82 13.96
CA ARG A 34 -55.53 3.36 13.90
C ARG A 34 -56.10 3.41 15.31
N GLU A 35 -56.48 4.58 15.79
CA GLU A 35 -57.14 4.74 17.08
C GLU A 35 -58.66 4.60 16.95
N PRO A 36 -59.36 4.06 17.98
CA PRO A 36 -60.81 4.16 18.11
C PRO A 36 -61.22 5.24 19.13
N SER A 37 -62.21 6.05 18.76
CA SER A 37 -62.76 7.14 19.59
C SER A 37 -63.58 6.63 20.80
N PHE A 38 -63.57 7.42 21.88
CA PHE A 38 -64.49 7.30 23.03
C PHE A 38 -65.80 8.06 22.78
N SER A 39 -66.96 7.42 23.02
CA SER A 39 -68.27 8.08 23.15
C SER A 39 -69.23 7.33 24.08
N HIS A 40 -69.50 7.94 25.25
CA HIS A 40 -70.76 8.10 25.99
C HIS A 40 -71.83 6.97 26.20
N HIS A 41 -72.37 6.96 27.43
CA HIS A 41 -73.67 6.39 27.90
C HIS A 41 -73.80 4.85 27.85
N ASP A 42 -74.62 4.16 28.67
CA ASP A 42 -75.66 4.58 29.65
C ASP A 42 -75.76 3.56 30.81
N GLU A 43 -76.36 3.95 31.94
CA GLU A 43 -76.93 3.04 32.97
C GLU A 43 -78.42 2.80 32.63
N PRO A 44 -79.05 1.64 32.95
CA PRO A 44 -79.84 1.60 34.21
C PRO A 44 -80.16 0.21 34.83
N ALA A 45 -80.65 0.29 36.08
CA ALA A 45 -81.74 -0.49 36.69
C ALA A 45 -81.57 -1.95 37.20
N GLU A 46 -81.99 -2.13 38.46
CA GLU A 46 -82.39 -3.39 39.11
C GLU A 46 -83.66 -4.00 38.48
N PRO A 47 -84.00 -5.26 38.83
CA PRO A 47 -85.19 -5.41 39.68
C PRO A 47 -85.10 -6.51 40.77
N ASP A 48 -85.63 -6.19 41.95
CA ASP A 48 -86.25 -7.13 42.91
C ASP A 48 -87.75 -7.29 42.51
N PRO A 49 -88.52 -8.37 42.84
CA PRO A 49 -88.85 -8.67 44.24
C PRO A 49 -89.22 -10.14 44.63
N ASP A 50 -89.39 -10.32 45.95
CA ASP A 50 -90.39 -11.16 46.65
C ASP A 50 -90.24 -12.71 46.63
N ASP A 51 -90.08 -13.30 47.81
CA ASP A 51 -90.91 -14.44 48.23
C ASP A 51 -91.14 -14.42 49.75
N SER A 52 -92.30 -14.87 50.21
CA SER A 52 -92.79 -14.59 51.56
C SER A 52 -93.54 -15.74 52.25
N GLN A 53 -93.49 -15.70 53.59
CA GLN A 53 -94.33 -16.41 54.58
C GLN A 53 -94.15 -17.91 54.91
N ARG A 54 -93.92 -18.18 56.20
CA ARG A 54 -94.81 -18.95 57.11
C ARG A 54 -94.35 -18.77 58.57
N GLN A 55 -95.05 -18.04 59.44
CA GLN A 55 -96.34 -18.27 60.13
C GLN A 55 -96.32 -19.20 61.36
N GLY A 56 -96.89 -18.69 62.46
CA GLY A 56 -97.10 -19.31 63.79
C GLY A 56 -96.84 -18.23 64.87
N ARG A 57 -97.82 -17.47 65.39
CA ARG A 57 -99.05 -17.85 66.15
C ARG A 57 -98.67 -18.68 67.38
N SER A 58 -98.97 -18.29 68.62
CA SER A 58 -100.20 -17.66 69.13
C SER A 58 -99.98 -16.76 70.37
N ASP A 59 -100.77 -15.69 70.44
CA ASP A 59 -101.61 -15.23 71.56
C ASP A 59 -101.01 -15.06 72.97
N ASP A 60 -100.88 -13.80 73.41
CA ASP A 60 -101.24 -13.32 74.76
C ASP A 60 -101.33 -11.77 74.76
N GLU A 61 -102.47 -11.21 75.19
CA GLU A 61 -102.73 -9.77 75.33
C GLU A 61 -102.97 -9.45 76.81
N PRO A 62 -102.30 -8.44 77.37
CA PRO A 62 -103.09 -7.40 78.05
C PRO A 62 -102.55 -5.95 77.93
N ASP A 63 -103.50 -5.03 78.13
CA ASP A 63 -103.38 -3.62 78.53
C ASP A 63 -102.61 -2.62 77.64
N TYR A 64 -103.41 -1.98 76.79
CA TYR A 64 -103.14 -0.71 76.12
C TYR A 64 -102.90 0.45 77.11
N ILE A 65 -101.73 1.09 77.03
CA ILE A 65 -101.42 2.35 77.74
C ILE A 65 -101.18 3.45 76.68
N PRO A 66 -101.92 4.58 76.69
CA PRO A 66 -101.82 5.57 75.63
C PRO A 66 -100.49 6.35 75.65
N TYR A 67 -99.95 6.55 74.45
CA TYR A 67 -98.67 7.22 74.20
C TYR A 67 -98.74 8.73 74.44
N VAL A 68 -98.17 9.21 75.55
CA VAL A 68 -97.90 10.63 75.77
C VAL A 68 -96.59 11.03 75.09
N GLU A 69 -96.70 11.62 73.89
CA GLU A 69 -95.58 12.21 73.16
C GLU A 69 -95.01 13.42 73.91
N SER A 70 -94.15 13.17 74.90
CA SER A 70 -93.41 14.23 75.55
C SER A 70 -92.40 14.82 74.57
N ARG A 71 -92.76 15.94 73.92
CA ARG A 71 -91.79 16.79 73.20
C ARG A 71 -90.83 17.40 74.23
N ARG A 72 -89.86 16.59 74.65
CA ARG A 72 -88.76 16.94 75.55
C ARG A 72 -87.86 17.92 74.80
N ARG A 73 -88.22 19.20 74.84
CA ARG A 73 -87.43 20.29 74.25
C ARG A 73 -86.05 20.28 74.90
N TRP A 74 -85.05 19.75 74.20
CA TRP A 74 -83.67 19.74 74.66
C TRP A 74 -83.22 21.20 74.80
N SER A 75 -82.72 21.57 75.98
CA SER A 75 -82.11 22.90 76.18
C SER A 75 -81.04 23.13 75.11
N PRO A 76 -80.92 24.34 74.52
CA PRO A 76 -79.92 24.61 73.48
C PRO A 76 -78.49 24.35 74.00
N LEU A 77 -78.24 24.55 75.29
CA LEU A 77 -76.97 24.18 75.95
C LEU A 77 -76.69 22.67 75.91
N ARG A 78 -77.72 21.80 75.96
CA ARG A 78 -77.52 20.35 75.83
C ARG A 78 -77.22 19.95 74.39
N LEU A 79 -77.80 20.64 73.41
CA LEU A 79 -77.47 20.43 71.99
C LEU A 79 -76.05 20.89 71.64
N THR A 80 -75.61 22.06 72.12
CA THR A 80 -74.23 22.51 71.90
C THR A 80 -73.22 21.61 72.59
N LEU A 81 -73.46 21.19 73.84
CA LEU A 81 -72.59 20.24 74.54
C LEU A 81 -72.53 18.88 73.85
N LEU A 82 -73.64 18.39 73.29
CA LEU A 82 -73.65 17.11 72.56
C LEU A 82 -72.92 17.25 71.21
N GLY A 83 -73.10 18.35 70.49
CA GLY A 83 -72.35 18.64 69.26
C GLY A 83 -70.84 18.79 69.50
N LEU A 84 -70.44 19.49 70.57
CA LEU A 84 -69.03 19.64 70.96
C LEU A 84 -68.45 18.29 71.43
N GLY A 85 -69.24 17.48 72.13
CA GLY A 85 -68.89 16.09 72.47
C GLY A 85 -68.68 15.21 71.24
N VAL A 86 -69.56 15.30 70.24
CA VAL A 86 -69.40 14.59 68.95
C VAL A 86 -68.15 15.08 68.21
N LEU A 87 -67.88 16.39 68.18
CA LEU A 87 -66.66 16.94 67.58
C LEU A 87 -65.38 16.47 68.28
N ALA A 88 -65.39 16.42 69.61
CA ALA A 88 -64.28 15.88 70.39
C ALA A 88 -64.08 14.38 70.15
N VAL A 89 -65.17 13.60 70.10
CA VAL A 89 -65.13 12.16 69.78
C VAL A 89 -64.67 11.93 68.35
N LEU A 90 -65.11 12.71 67.36
CA LEU A 90 -64.60 12.64 65.99
C LEU A 90 -63.12 13.04 65.90
N GLY A 91 -62.68 14.04 66.67
CA GLY A 91 -61.27 14.40 66.79
C GLY A 91 -60.42 13.30 67.41
N VAL A 92 -60.93 12.61 68.44
CA VAL A 92 -60.27 11.44 69.07
C VAL A 92 -60.30 10.23 68.15
N ILE A 93 -61.38 9.97 67.41
CA ILE A 93 -61.45 8.89 66.40
C ILE A 93 -60.47 9.18 65.26
N TYR A 94 -60.42 10.41 64.77
CA TYR A 94 -59.42 10.84 63.79
C TYR A 94 -58.00 10.65 64.34
N PHE A 95 -57.73 11.06 65.59
CA PHE A 95 -56.45 10.85 66.25
C PHE A 95 -56.11 9.35 66.41
N VAL A 96 -57.05 8.50 66.81
CA VAL A 96 -56.82 7.05 66.95
C VAL A 96 -56.59 6.37 65.60
N LEU A 97 -57.28 6.80 64.54
CA LEU A 97 -57.16 6.23 63.18
C LEU A 97 -55.96 6.77 62.38
N PHE A 98 -55.55 8.03 62.59
CA PHE A 98 -54.47 8.69 61.82
C PHE A 98 -53.21 9.05 62.62
N ALA A 99 -53.26 9.25 63.94
CA ALA A 99 -52.04 9.55 64.72
C ALA A 99 -51.20 8.30 65.04
N GLY A 100 -51.70 7.10 64.70
CA GLY A 100 -50.92 5.86 64.71
C GLY A 100 -50.36 5.45 63.34
N SER A 101 -50.75 6.12 62.25
CA SER A 101 -50.23 5.84 60.91
C SER A 101 -48.98 6.67 60.63
N GLU A 102 -47.83 6.23 61.15
CA GLU A 102 -46.55 6.64 60.58
C GLU A 102 -46.57 6.36 59.05
N PRO A 103 -46.17 7.31 58.19
CA PRO A 103 -46.11 7.07 56.76
C PRO A 103 -45.01 6.04 56.47
N LYS A 104 -45.38 4.77 56.34
CA LYS A 104 -44.50 3.62 56.03
C LYS A 104 -43.96 3.62 54.60
N GLY A 105 -43.72 4.80 54.03
CA GLY A 105 -43.12 5.00 52.73
C GLY A 105 -41.99 6.03 52.81
N PRO A 106 -41.05 6.03 51.83
CA PRO A 106 -39.98 7.01 51.80
C PRO A 106 -40.56 8.43 51.78
N THR A 107 -40.11 9.24 52.75
CA THR A 107 -40.52 10.64 52.95
C THR A 107 -40.27 11.45 51.69
N LEU A 108 -41.02 12.55 51.50
CA LEU A 108 -40.85 13.43 50.34
C LEU A 108 -39.39 13.90 50.20
N GLU A 109 -38.72 14.19 51.31
CA GLU A 109 -37.30 14.56 51.36
C GLU A 109 -36.38 13.46 50.78
N SER A 110 -36.55 12.20 51.20
CA SER A 110 -35.76 11.08 50.67
C SER A 110 -35.99 10.86 49.17
N ARG A 111 -37.22 11.10 48.67
CA ARG A 111 -37.54 11.03 47.23
C ARG A 111 -36.92 12.19 46.45
N LEU A 112 -36.93 13.40 47.02
CA LEU A 112 -36.28 14.57 46.42
C LEU A 112 -34.75 14.41 46.36
N GLN A 113 -34.13 13.92 47.43
CA GLN A 113 -32.71 13.59 47.47
C GLN A 113 -32.36 12.50 46.44
N SER A 114 -33.16 11.44 46.36
CA SER A 114 -32.97 10.38 45.37
C SER A 114 -33.10 10.89 43.93
N GLN A 115 -34.10 11.75 43.64
CA GLN A 115 -34.20 12.38 42.32
C GLN A 115 -33.01 13.30 42.02
N GLN A 116 -32.57 14.12 42.97
CA GLN A 116 -31.42 15.01 42.77
C GLN A 116 -30.16 14.20 42.45
N GLN A 117 -29.90 13.11 43.17
CA GLN A 117 -28.77 12.23 42.92
C GLN A 117 -28.83 11.59 41.51
N VAL A 118 -30.03 11.22 41.03
CA VAL A 118 -30.21 10.72 39.65
C VAL A 118 -29.98 11.83 38.62
N ILE A 119 -30.42 13.06 38.88
CA ILE A 119 -30.18 14.22 38.01
C ILE A 119 -28.68 14.52 37.90
N ASP A 120 -27.96 14.50 39.02
CA ASP A 120 -26.51 14.73 39.06
C ASP A 120 -25.74 13.59 38.35
N GLN A 121 -26.16 12.34 38.55
CA GLN A 121 -25.59 11.18 37.85
C GLN A 121 -25.84 11.24 36.32
N LEU A 122 -27.03 11.68 35.90
CA LEU A 122 -27.35 11.89 34.48
C LEU A 122 -26.52 13.02 33.88
N ARG A 123 -26.30 14.12 34.62
CA ARG A 123 -25.42 15.22 34.18
C ARG A 123 -24.00 14.72 33.91
N VAL A 124 -23.39 14.01 34.87
CA VAL A 124 -22.03 13.47 34.70
C VAL A 124 -21.95 12.50 33.52
N ARG A 125 -22.95 11.61 33.32
CA ARG A 125 -22.98 10.72 32.15
C ARG A 125 -23.13 11.48 30.82
N ILE A 126 -23.87 12.58 30.78
CA ILE A 126 -24.00 13.41 29.59
C ILE A 126 -22.65 14.08 29.27
N GLU A 127 -21.95 14.61 30.28
CA GLU A 127 -20.62 15.21 30.14
C GLU A 127 -19.58 14.16 29.66
N GLU A 128 -19.60 12.95 30.21
CA GLU A 128 -18.75 11.82 29.77
C GLU A 128 -19.04 11.39 28.32
N LEU A 129 -20.32 11.27 27.94
CA LEU A 129 -20.72 10.95 26.57
C LEU A 129 -20.34 12.05 25.57
N GLN A 130 -20.45 13.32 25.97
CA GLN A 130 -20.02 14.48 25.17
C GLN A 130 -18.50 14.48 24.98
N SER A 131 -17.72 14.31 26.06
CA SER A 131 -16.26 14.23 25.99
C SER A 131 -15.81 13.06 25.10
N GLY A 132 -16.41 11.88 25.23
CA GLY A 132 -16.12 10.74 24.35
C GLY A 132 -16.61 10.92 22.90
N GLN A 133 -17.58 11.79 22.65
CA GLN A 133 -17.97 12.18 21.28
C GLN A 133 -16.97 13.16 20.66
N ASP A 134 -16.51 14.16 21.41
CA ASP A 134 -15.51 15.13 20.94
C ASP A 134 -14.15 14.46 20.70
N GLU A 135 -13.75 13.50 21.54
CA GLU A 135 -12.51 12.75 21.33
C GLU A 135 -12.60 11.85 20.09
N ARG A 136 -13.71 11.14 19.86
CA ARG A 136 -13.94 10.39 18.61
C ARG A 136 -13.96 11.30 17.39
N ARG A 137 -14.51 12.51 17.51
CA ARG A 137 -14.50 13.51 16.44
C ARG A 137 -13.09 13.97 16.11
N SER A 138 -12.28 14.28 17.13
CA SER A 138 -10.88 14.65 16.97
C SER A 138 -10.06 13.52 16.33
N GLN A 139 -10.29 12.26 16.74
CA GLN A 139 -9.68 11.09 16.11
C GLN A 139 -10.12 10.92 14.65
N ALA A 140 -11.41 11.15 14.32
CA ALA A 140 -11.92 11.08 12.95
C ALA A 140 -11.32 12.19 12.06
N GLU A 141 -11.21 13.42 12.56
CA GLU A 141 -10.56 14.55 11.87
C GLU A 141 -9.06 14.27 11.67
N GLY A 142 -8.37 13.74 12.69
CA GLY A 142 -6.97 13.32 12.60
C GLY A 142 -6.74 12.19 11.58
N ASN A 143 -7.61 11.18 11.56
CA ASN A 143 -7.55 10.09 10.58
C ASN A 143 -7.86 10.59 9.16
N SER A 144 -8.84 11.49 8.99
CA SER A 144 -9.15 12.13 7.71
C SER A 144 -7.93 12.88 7.15
N ASN A 145 -7.26 13.68 7.99
CA ASN A 145 -6.05 14.40 7.61
C ASN A 145 -4.91 13.45 7.19
N ARG A 146 -4.72 12.34 7.91
CA ARG A 146 -3.71 11.31 7.56
C ARG A 146 -4.04 10.58 6.26
N LEU A 147 -5.32 10.29 6.01
CA LEU A 147 -5.78 9.70 4.73
C LEU A 147 -5.56 10.67 3.57
N GLY A 148 -5.83 11.97 3.77
CA GLY A 148 -5.53 13.02 2.79
C GLY A 148 -4.03 13.10 2.48
N GLU A 149 -3.17 13.07 3.51
CA GLU A 149 -1.72 13.04 3.32
C GLU A 149 -1.24 11.79 2.56
N ILE A 150 -1.78 10.61 2.88
CA ILE A 150 -1.48 9.37 2.16
C ILE A 150 -1.92 9.46 0.70
N ALA A 151 -3.10 10.02 0.41
CA ALA A 151 -3.59 10.22 -0.95
C ALA A 151 -2.68 11.16 -1.75
N SER A 152 -2.30 12.32 -1.19
CA SER A 152 -1.36 13.23 -1.86
C SER A 152 0.02 12.61 -2.10
N ARG A 153 0.54 11.83 -1.14
CA ARG A 153 1.80 11.08 -1.32
C ARG A 153 1.68 10.01 -2.41
N LEU A 154 0.50 9.39 -2.58
CA LEU A 154 0.24 8.40 -3.63
C LEU A 154 0.18 9.08 -5.01
N ASP A 155 -0.50 10.22 -5.14
CA ASP A 155 -0.52 11.02 -6.37
C ASP A 155 0.89 11.49 -6.77
N ASP A 156 1.69 11.99 -5.81
CA ASP A 156 3.09 12.36 -6.03
C ASP A 156 3.95 11.18 -6.51
N LEU A 157 3.71 9.98 -5.98
CA LEU A 157 4.41 8.75 -6.40
C LEU A 157 3.96 8.30 -7.80
N GLU A 158 2.67 8.36 -8.12
CA GLU A 158 2.17 8.03 -9.46
C GLU A 158 2.66 9.04 -10.51
N ALA A 159 2.66 10.34 -10.20
CA ALA A 159 3.23 11.38 -11.07
C ALA A 159 4.74 11.18 -11.30
N ARG A 160 5.50 10.84 -10.25
CA ARG A 160 6.93 10.45 -10.37
C ARG A 160 7.13 9.17 -11.17
N ARG A 161 6.21 8.21 -11.09
CA ARG A 161 6.23 6.97 -11.87
C ARG A 161 5.94 7.24 -13.34
N GLN A 162 4.96 8.10 -13.65
CA GLN A 162 4.59 8.52 -15.01
C GLN A 162 5.71 9.30 -15.70
N THR A 163 6.40 10.17 -14.96
CA THR A 163 7.56 10.92 -15.46
C THR A 163 8.89 10.15 -15.38
N SER A 164 8.88 8.92 -14.88
CA SER A 164 10.11 8.14 -14.69
C SER A 164 10.66 7.65 -16.04
N PRO A 165 11.96 7.86 -16.33
CA PRO A 165 12.59 7.29 -17.53
C PRO A 165 12.59 5.75 -17.53
N LEU A 166 12.26 5.11 -16.40
CA LEU A 166 12.01 3.67 -16.32
C LEU A 166 10.84 3.20 -17.20
N GLN A 167 9.86 4.06 -17.53
CA GLN A 167 8.79 3.69 -18.47
C GLN A 167 9.28 3.58 -19.91
N ALA A 168 10.26 4.38 -20.30
CA ALA A 168 10.89 4.33 -21.62
C ALA A 168 11.96 3.21 -21.72
N LEU A 169 12.36 2.61 -20.60
CA LEU A 169 13.42 1.60 -20.57
C LEU A 169 13.14 0.37 -21.47
N PRO A 170 11.90 -0.19 -21.55
CA PRO A 170 11.60 -1.27 -22.48
C PRO A 170 11.74 -0.85 -23.96
N GLU A 171 11.29 0.36 -24.32
CA GLU A 171 11.46 0.89 -25.68
C GLU A 171 12.94 1.12 -26.01
N HIS A 172 13.72 1.65 -25.07
CA HIS A 172 15.16 1.81 -25.23
C HIS A 172 15.89 0.47 -25.37
N VAL A 173 15.50 -0.56 -24.61
CA VAL A 173 16.05 -1.92 -24.73
C VAL A 173 15.68 -2.54 -26.08
N GLN A 174 14.44 -2.38 -26.55
CA GLN A 174 14.03 -2.85 -27.88
C GLN A 174 14.82 -2.15 -28.99
N ALA A 175 14.91 -0.82 -28.96
CA ALA A 175 15.67 -0.05 -29.94
C ALA A 175 17.18 -0.35 -29.92
N LEU A 176 17.73 -0.75 -28.76
CA LEU A 176 19.09 -1.28 -28.66
C LEU A 176 19.21 -2.68 -29.28
N SER A 177 18.24 -3.57 -29.07
CA SER A 177 18.19 -4.89 -29.69
C SER A 177 18.12 -4.78 -31.21
N ASP A 178 17.14 -4.04 -31.73
CA ASP A 178 16.93 -3.84 -33.17
C ASP A 178 18.20 -3.29 -33.84
N ARG A 179 18.91 -2.38 -33.16
CA ARG A 179 20.16 -1.80 -33.65
C ARG A 179 21.35 -2.77 -33.57
N VAL A 180 21.38 -3.69 -32.61
CA VAL A 180 22.37 -4.77 -32.56
C VAL A 180 22.13 -5.76 -33.70
N ASP A 181 20.87 -6.08 -34.01
CA ASP A 181 20.47 -6.97 -35.11
C ASP A 181 20.72 -6.33 -36.50
N GLU A 182 20.48 -5.02 -36.65
CA GLU A 182 20.90 -4.27 -37.84
C GLU A 182 22.43 -4.30 -38.00
N LEU A 183 23.17 -4.07 -36.91
CA LEU A 183 24.63 -4.00 -36.96
C LEU A 183 25.24 -5.37 -37.27
N SER A 184 24.75 -6.46 -36.67
CA SER A 184 25.21 -7.83 -36.94
C SER A 184 24.97 -8.20 -38.41
N SER A 185 23.74 -8.01 -38.91
CA SER A 185 23.41 -8.18 -40.33
C SER A 185 24.31 -7.36 -41.26
N SER A 186 24.61 -6.10 -40.90
CA SER A 186 25.52 -5.26 -41.68
C SER A 186 26.97 -5.77 -41.69
N VAL A 187 27.40 -6.46 -40.63
CA VAL A 187 28.73 -7.08 -40.52
C VAL A 187 28.77 -8.36 -41.33
N ASP A 188 27.77 -9.24 -41.24
CA ASP A 188 27.66 -10.46 -42.05
C ASP A 188 27.67 -10.18 -43.56
N VAL A 189 26.94 -9.15 -44.01
CA VAL A 189 26.95 -8.71 -45.42
C VAL A 189 28.34 -8.21 -45.84
N ARG A 190 29.01 -7.43 -45.01
CA ARG A 190 30.37 -6.93 -45.30
C ARG A 190 31.42 -8.04 -45.28
N PHE A 191 31.30 -8.99 -44.37
CA PHE A 191 32.16 -10.16 -44.27
C PHE A 191 32.01 -11.02 -45.53
N SER A 192 30.77 -11.37 -45.90
CA SER A 192 30.47 -12.12 -47.13
C SER A 192 31.03 -11.42 -48.38
N ALA A 193 30.79 -10.11 -48.53
CA ALA A 193 31.31 -9.32 -49.64
C ALA A 193 32.84 -9.15 -49.64
N THR A 194 33.51 -9.40 -48.51
CA THR A 194 34.98 -9.43 -48.42
C THR A 194 35.50 -10.81 -48.81
N GLN A 195 34.85 -11.88 -48.34
CA GLN A 195 35.17 -13.26 -48.70
C GLN A 195 35.02 -13.52 -50.21
N GLU A 196 33.96 -12.99 -50.85
CA GLU A 196 33.80 -13.05 -52.31
C GLU A 196 34.94 -12.32 -53.05
N LYS A 197 35.38 -11.17 -52.53
CA LYS A 197 36.52 -10.42 -53.11
C LYS A 197 37.82 -11.20 -52.98
N GLU A 198 38.09 -11.82 -51.83
CA GLU A 198 39.27 -12.67 -51.65
C GLU A 198 39.27 -13.85 -52.63
N GLN A 199 38.15 -14.57 -52.76
CA GLN A 199 38.03 -15.65 -53.75
C GLN A 199 38.24 -15.15 -55.19
N SER A 200 37.73 -13.96 -55.53
CA SER A 200 37.94 -13.36 -56.86
C SER A 200 39.41 -12.96 -57.11
N LEU A 201 40.11 -12.50 -56.06
CA LEU A 201 41.53 -12.14 -56.09
C LEU A 201 42.40 -13.40 -56.24
N GLU A 202 42.12 -14.46 -55.49
CA GLU A 202 42.80 -15.76 -55.63
C GLU A 202 42.63 -16.34 -57.04
N ALA A 203 41.41 -16.33 -57.57
CA ALA A 203 41.12 -16.77 -58.94
C ALA A 203 41.91 -15.94 -59.98
N SER A 204 41.93 -14.62 -59.82
CA SER A 204 42.69 -13.69 -60.70
C SER A 204 44.20 -13.92 -60.62
N ILE A 205 44.73 -14.18 -59.41
CA ILE A 205 46.16 -14.50 -59.20
C ILE A 205 46.51 -15.81 -59.89
N GLU A 206 45.64 -16.83 -59.81
CA GLU A 206 45.86 -18.11 -60.47
C GLU A 206 45.75 -18.03 -62.00
N GLU A 207 44.84 -17.22 -62.54
CA GLU A 207 44.78 -16.93 -63.97
C GLU A 207 46.07 -16.22 -64.45
N VAL A 208 46.52 -15.18 -63.74
CA VAL A 208 47.79 -14.48 -64.05
C VAL A 208 48.99 -15.44 -63.94
N ARG A 209 48.98 -16.38 -62.99
CA ARG A 209 50.01 -17.43 -62.86
C ARG A 209 50.02 -18.35 -64.09
N LYS A 210 48.85 -18.82 -64.55
CA LYS A 210 48.70 -19.64 -65.77
C LYS A 210 49.14 -18.90 -67.02
N LEU A 211 48.73 -17.64 -67.21
CA LEU A 211 49.14 -16.81 -68.34
C LEU A 211 50.66 -16.59 -68.37
N ARG A 212 51.29 -16.34 -67.21
CA ARG A 212 52.76 -16.24 -67.11
C ARG A 212 53.47 -17.56 -67.39
N ALA A 213 52.92 -18.69 -66.96
CA ALA A 213 53.47 -20.00 -67.27
C ALA A 213 53.47 -20.24 -68.79
N SER A 214 52.34 -20.02 -69.47
CA SER A 214 52.22 -20.14 -70.93
C SER A 214 53.15 -19.18 -71.69
N GLN A 215 53.27 -17.92 -71.25
CA GLN A 215 54.24 -16.98 -71.84
C GLN A 215 55.69 -17.43 -71.65
N LYS A 216 56.03 -18.05 -70.50
CA LYS A 216 57.38 -18.58 -70.26
C LYS A 216 57.68 -19.76 -71.20
N THR A 217 56.72 -20.63 -71.47
CA THR A 217 56.85 -21.72 -72.44
C THR A 217 57.02 -21.19 -73.87
N ALA A 218 56.23 -20.18 -74.27
CA ALA A 218 56.34 -19.55 -75.59
C ALA A 218 57.68 -18.79 -75.77
N ALA A 219 58.14 -18.08 -74.73
CA ALA A 219 59.44 -17.39 -74.75
C ALA A 219 60.63 -18.36 -74.82
N GLN A 220 60.44 -19.65 -74.48
CA GLN A 220 61.50 -20.66 -74.56
C GLN A 220 61.71 -21.20 -75.99
N GLN A 221 60.85 -20.85 -76.95
CA GLN A 221 61.01 -21.17 -78.39
C GLN A 221 61.66 -20.04 -79.22
N SER A 222 62.03 -18.91 -78.60
CA SER A 222 62.65 -17.75 -79.27
C SER A 222 63.82 -17.17 -78.46
N GLN A 223 65.06 -17.36 -78.94
CA GLN A 223 66.30 -16.76 -78.41
C GLN A 223 66.32 -15.21 -78.55
N PRO A 224 67.26 -14.44 -77.92
CA PRO A 224 68.41 -14.85 -77.09
C PRO A 224 68.45 -14.18 -75.70
N SER A 225 69.50 -14.47 -74.92
CA SER A 225 69.71 -13.94 -73.58
C SER A 225 69.91 -12.42 -73.53
N ARG A 226 69.08 -11.73 -72.74
CA ARG A 226 69.44 -10.43 -72.16
C ARG A 226 69.61 -10.58 -70.66
N GLN A 227 70.85 -10.42 -70.23
CA GLN A 227 71.32 -10.58 -68.85
C GLN A 227 70.77 -9.44 -67.98
N ARG A 228 69.54 -9.60 -67.48
CA ARG A 228 68.88 -8.61 -66.61
C ARG A 228 69.54 -8.66 -65.23
N GLN A 229 70.55 -7.83 -65.03
CA GLN A 229 71.20 -7.63 -63.74
C GLN A 229 70.15 -7.27 -62.69
N THR A 230 69.88 -8.18 -61.76
CA THR A 230 69.06 -7.93 -60.59
C THR A 230 69.84 -7.01 -59.66
N ARG A 231 69.53 -5.70 -59.68
CA ARG A 231 69.91 -4.82 -58.58
C ARG A 231 69.31 -5.41 -57.30
N ARG A 232 70.18 -5.91 -56.42
CA ARG A 232 69.80 -6.36 -55.07
C ARG A 232 69.13 -5.17 -54.39
N ALA A 233 67.83 -5.28 -54.08
CA ALA A 233 67.18 -4.30 -53.24
C ALA A 233 67.90 -4.26 -51.89
N PRO A 234 68.07 -3.08 -51.26
CA PRO A 234 68.61 -3.02 -49.91
C PRO A 234 67.75 -3.87 -48.98
N GLU A 235 68.40 -4.61 -48.10
CA GLU A 235 67.73 -5.37 -47.05
C GLU A 235 67.02 -4.38 -46.12
N PRO A 236 65.74 -4.57 -45.78
CA PRO A 236 65.02 -3.62 -44.93
C PRO A 236 65.72 -3.52 -43.57
N PRO A 237 65.77 -2.32 -42.96
CA PRO A 237 66.36 -2.16 -41.65
C PRO A 237 65.64 -3.05 -40.64
N SER A 238 66.36 -3.58 -39.65
CA SER A 238 65.78 -4.32 -38.53
C SER A 238 65.46 -3.37 -37.37
N PRO A 239 64.32 -3.56 -36.67
CA PRO A 239 63.96 -2.72 -35.53
C PRO A 239 64.91 -2.97 -34.34
N PRO A 240 65.30 -1.92 -33.59
CA PRO A 240 66.14 -2.04 -32.38
C PRO A 240 65.32 -2.49 -31.15
N PHE A 241 64.18 -3.13 -31.36
CA PHE A 241 63.21 -3.54 -30.36
C PHE A 241 62.55 -4.85 -30.76
N SER A 242 62.05 -5.60 -29.78
CA SER A 242 61.27 -6.81 -30.01
C SER A 242 59.78 -6.54 -29.76
N VAL A 243 58.93 -7.06 -30.65
CA VAL A 243 57.46 -7.06 -30.46
C VAL A 243 57.11 -8.27 -29.58
N SER A 244 56.22 -8.08 -28.61
CA SER A 244 55.81 -9.12 -27.66
C SER A 244 54.31 -9.46 -27.73
N GLY A 245 53.50 -8.67 -28.41
CA GLY A 245 52.06 -8.90 -28.54
C GLY A 245 51.27 -7.65 -28.92
N VAL A 246 49.96 -7.80 -29.11
CA VAL A 246 48.99 -6.70 -29.25
C VAL A 246 48.04 -6.70 -28.05
N GLU A 247 47.79 -5.51 -27.52
CA GLU A 247 46.94 -5.26 -26.34
C GLU A 247 45.77 -4.35 -26.75
N LEU A 248 44.53 -4.74 -26.43
CA LEU A 248 43.33 -3.94 -26.70
C LEU A 248 42.93 -3.13 -25.44
N ARG A 249 42.92 -1.79 -25.52
CA ARG A 249 42.49 -0.93 -24.41
C ARG A 249 41.56 0.17 -24.88
N GLY A 250 40.37 0.25 -24.27
CA GLY A 250 39.36 1.26 -24.62
C GLY A 250 38.94 1.23 -26.09
N GLY A 251 38.87 0.04 -26.69
CA GLY A 251 38.55 -0.14 -28.11
C GLY A 251 39.68 0.20 -29.09
N ARG A 252 40.92 0.42 -28.61
CA ARG A 252 42.09 0.74 -29.45
C ARG A 252 43.20 -0.29 -29.26
N SER A 253 43.81 -0.72 -30.35
CA SER A 253 44.97 -1.61 -30.34
C SER A 253 46.25 -0.84 -29.98
N TYR A 254 47.09 -1.46 -29.16
CA TYR A 254 48.42 -0.99 -28.79
C TYR A 254 49.41 -2.14 -28.96
N LEU A 255 50.57 -1.86 -29.53
CA LEU A 255 51.64 -2.84 -29.68
C LEU A 255 52.49 -2.88 -28.40
N ALA A 256 52.67 -4.07 -27.83
CA ALA A 256 53.58 -4.29 -26.72
C ALA A 256 55.00 -4.50 -27.26
N VAL A 257 55.92 -3.60 -26.91
CA VAL A 257 57.27 -3.55 -27.45
C VAL A 257 58.30 -3.51 -26.33
N ALA A 258 59.30 -4.40 -26.38
CA ALA A 258 60.43 -4.42 -25.46
C ALA A 258 61.67 -3.77 -26.08
N SER A 259 62.35 -2.92 -25.29
CA SER A 259 63.64 -2.33 -25.67
C SER A 259 64.78 -3.30 -25.35
N GLY A 260 65.30 -4.01 -26.36
CA GLY A 260 66.31 -5.06 -26.19
C GLY A 260 65.70 -6.47 -26.16
N ASN A 261 66.39 -7.41 -25.51
CA ASN A 261 65.95 -8.81 -25.42
C ASN A 261 64.73 -8.94 -24.50
N ALA A 262 63.58 -9.30 -25.07
CA ALA A 262 62.34 -9.53 -24.33
C ALA A 262 62.52 -10.56 -23.19
N GLY A 263 62.34 -10.11 -21.95
CA GLY A 263 62.47 -10.98 -20.77
C GLY A 263 61.92 -10.41 -19.46
N ARG A 264 61.58 -9.12 -19.40
CA ARG A 264 61.01 -8.47 -18.20
C ARG A 264 59.84 -7.57 -18.57
N LEU A 265 58.76 -7.62 -17.77
CA LEU A 265 57.61 -6.73 -17.94
C LEU A 265 57.93 -5.25 -17.72
N SER A 266 59.00 -4.93 -16.97
CA SER A 266 59.48 -3.55 -16.77
C SER A 266 59.94 -2.87 -18.05
N ASP A 267 60.33 -3.67 -19.05
CA ASP A 267 61.01 -3.19 -20.26
C ASP A 267 60.01 -3.09 -21.44
N LEU A 268 58.75 -3.48 -21.20
CA LEU A 268 57.63 -3.38 -22.12
C LEU A 268 56.99 -1.99 -22.08
N ARG A 269 56.77 -1.42 -23.26
CA ARG A 269 55.96 -0.21 -23.47
C ARG A 269 54.84 -0.49 -24.46
N LEU A 270 53.68 0.12 -24.23
CA LEU A 270 52.58 0.12 -25.18
C LEU A 270 52.73 1.29 -26.15
N VAL A 271 52.63 1.00 -27.45
CA VAL A 271 52.76 1.98 -28.54
C VAL A 271 51.51 1.91 -29.40
N GLY A 272 50.78 3.02 -29.49
CA GLY A 272 49.60 3.12 -30.34
C GLY A 272 49.96 3.47 -31.80
N GLU A 273 49.03 3.21 -32.72
CA GLU A 273 49.14 3.72 -34.11
C GLU A 273 49.37 5.24 -34.12
N GLY A 274 50.25 5.69 -35.00
CA GLY A 274 50.70 7.08 -35.10
C GLY A 274 51.82 7.46 -34.12
N GLN A 275 52.30 6.56 -33.25
CA GLN A 275 53.38 6.85 -32.29
C GLN A 275 54.76 6.34 -32.75
N ASN A 276 55.82 6.92 -32.18
CA ASN A 276 57.21 6.67 -32.60
C ASN A 276 58.02 5.85 -31.58
N ILE A 277 58.91 5.00 -32.08
CA ILE A 277 59.92 4.22 -31.35
C ILE A 277 61.31 4.62 -31.87
N GLY A 278 61.85 5.74 -31.37
CA GLY A 278 62.98 6.40 -32.03
C GLY A 278 62.55 6.89 -33.42
N SER A 279 63.28 6.51 -34.47
CA SER A 279 62.96 6.83 -35.87
C SER A 279 61.85 5.96 -36.49
N TRP A 280 61.31 4.98 -35.75
CA TRP A 280 60.30 4.05 -36.25
C TRP A 280 58.89 4.56 -35.95
N HIS A 281 58.13 4.93 -36.97
CA HIS A 281 56.74 5.35 -36.82
C HIS A 281 55.78 4.17 -37.00
N LEU A 282 54.97 3.83 -35.99
CA LEU A 282 53.99 2.74 -36.09
C LEU A 282 52.79 3.20 -36.93
N SER A 283 52.69 2.72 -38.18
CA SER A 283 51.68 3.18 -39.14
C SER A 283 50.39 2.36 -39.12
N SER A 284 50.45 1.06 -38.80
CA SER A 284 49.26 0.24 -38.54
C SER A 284 49.57 -0.98 -37.67
N ILE A 285 48.58 -1.45 -36.91
CA ILE A 285 48.60 -2.71 -36.17
C ILE A 285 47.56 -3.65 -36.80
N ASP A 286 48.03 -4.67 -37.52
CA ASP A 286 47.24 -5.84 -37.89
C ASP A 286 47.39 -6.93 -36.82
N GLY A 287 46.41 -7.84 -36.69
CA GLY A 287 46.37 -8.83 -35.62
C GLY A 287 47.59 -9.76 -35.56
N HIS A 288 48.28 -9.95 -36.69
CA HIS A 288 49.46 -10.82 -36.81
C HIS A 288 50.75 -10.04 -37.16
N SER A 289 50.66 -8.73 -37.42
CA SER A 289 51.82 -7.93 -37.85
C SER A 289 51.67 -6.44 -37.58
N ALA A 290 52.78 -5.76 -37.28
CA ALA A 290 52.83 -4.31 -37.14
C ALA A 290 53.63 -3.70 -38.31
N ALA A 291 53.04 -2.71 -38.99
CA ALA A 291 53.72 -1.96 -40.03
C ALA A 291 54.38 -0.72 -39.42
N PHE A 292 55.67 -0.54 -39.71
CA PHE A 292 56.43 0.64 -39.29
C PHE A 292 56.99 1.37 -40.49
N THR A 293 57.01 2.70 -40.42
CA THR A 293 57.69 3.54 -41.41
C THR A 293 58.99 4.09 -40.84
N ILE A 294 60.10 3.91 -41.55
CA ILE A 294 61.42 4.48 -41.25
C ILE A 294 62.08 4.96 -42.56
N ASP A 295 62.57 6.19 -42.60
CA ASP A 295 63.19 6.82 -43.78
C ASP A 295 62.37 6.70 -45.09
N GLY A 296 61.03 6.67 -44.97
CA GLY A 296 60.09 6.50 -46.08
C GLY A 296 59.89 5.06 -46.56
N GLN A 297 60.54 4.08 -45.93
CA GLN A 297 60.33 2.64 -46.17
C GLN A 297 59.37 2.06 -45.14
N THR A 298 58.42 1.23 -45.60
CA THR A 298 57.56 0.44 -44.72
C THR A 298 58.20 -0.92 -44.44
N VAL A 299 58.39 -1.24 -43.16
CA VAL A 299 58.89 -2.52 -42.65
C VAL A 299 57.77 -3.18 -41.85
N VAL A 300 57.41 -4.41 -42.22
CA VAL A 300 56.41 -5.21 -41.52
C VAL A 300 57.12 -6.13 -40.53
N VAL A 301 56.74 -6.06 -39.26
CA VAL A 301 57.29 -6.85 -38.16
C VAL A 301 56.21 -7.82 -37.67
N PRO A 302 56.45 -9.14 -37.60
CA PRO A 302 55.45 -10.07 -37.10
C PRO A 302 55.18 -9.86 -35.61
N VAL A 303 53.93 -10.09 -35.19
CA VAL A 303 53.56 -10.21 -33.79
C VAL A 303 53.67 -11.70 -33.40
N PRO A 304 54.33 -12.04 -32.27
CA PRO A 304 54.41 -13.43 -31.78
C PRO A 304 53.07 -14.02 -31.33
#